data_AF-A0A1S3DRJ7-F1
#
_entry.id   AF-A0A1S3DRJ7-F1
#
_cell.length_a   1.000
_cell.length_b   1.000
_cell.length_c   1.000
_cell.angle_alpha   90.00
_cell.angle_beta   90.00
_cell.angle_gamma   90.00
#
_symmetry.space_group_name_H-M   'P 1'
#
loop_
_entity.id
_entity.type
_entity.pdbx_description
1 polymer ?
#
loop_
_entity_poly.entity_id
_entity_poly.type
_entity_poly.pdbx_seq_one_letter_code
_entity_poly.pdbx_strand_id
1 'polypeptide(L)'
;ALWHKRDKKVKKWCAENNITVKEFVSHTLWDPEVVIQTNGNVPPLTYKMYLHTVSCIGLPPRPKEDIDFRHVTFGTMSESLQREVSLFQTVPKPEQFHKYPEMDFGDPLIRWLGGETEALIKLNERLSQVNEN
;
A
#
# COMPACT_ATOMS: atom_id res chain seq x y z
N ALA A 1 2.30 8.20 11.56
CA ALA A 1 1.87 8.00 10.15
C ALA A 1 0.75 8.98 9.78
N LEU A 2 0.77 9.54 8.57
CA LEU A 2 -0.24 10.50 8.07
C LEU A 2 -1.68 9.98 8.18
N TRP A 3 -1.87 8.67 8.01
CA TRP A 3 -3.19 8.02 8.02
C TRP A 3 -3.73 7.67 9.41
N HIS A 4 -2.90 7.78 10.46
CA HIS A 4 -3.21 7.32 11.81
C HIS A 4 -4.50 7.94 12.39
N LYS A 5 -4.77 9.22 12.11
CA LYS A 5 -6.00 9.90 12.57
C LYS A 5 -7.26 9.32 11.90
N ARG A 6 -7.18 8.99 10.62
CA ARG A 6 -8.27 8.38 9.85
C ARG A 6 -8.51 6.97 10.37
N ASP A 7 -7.46 6.16 10.47
CA ASP A 7 -7.57 4.74 10.83
C ASP A 7 -8.11 4.57 12.26
N LYS A 8 -7.70 5.45 13.20
CA LYS A 8 -8.29 5.49 14.55
C LYS A 8 -9.80 5.74 14.55
N LYS A 9 -10.29 6.64 13.69
CA LYS A 9 -11.74 6.90 13.57
C LYS A 9 -12.47 5.68 13.03
N VAL A 10 -11.91 5.04 12.00
CA VAL A 10 -12.49 3.82 11.40
C VAL A 10 -12.53 2.69 12.43
N LYS A 11 -11.42 2.42 13.13
CA LYS A 11 -11.38 1.41 14.20
C LYS A 11 -12.40 1.65 15.29
N LYS A 12 -12.55 2.90 15.73
CA LYS A 12 -13.55 3.27 16.75
C LYS A 12 -14.95 2.95 16.26
N TRP A 13 -15.28 3.37 15.04
CA TRP A 13 -16.59 3.09 14.45
C TRP A 13 -16.83 1.58 14.27
N CYS A 14 -15.82 0.81 13.83
CA CYS A 14 -15.90 -0.65 13.75
C CYS A 14 -16.17 -1.28 15.13
N ALA A 15 -15.46 -0.85 16.17
CA ALA A 15 -15.66 -1.34 17.53
C ALA A 15 -17.07 -1.05 18.04
N GLU A 16 -17.61 0.15 17.79
CA GLU A 16 -18.99 0.54 18.13
C GLU A 16 -20.04 -0.32 17.41
N ASN A 17 -19.70 -0.90 16.25
CA ASN A 17 -20.58 -1.75 15.45
C ASN A 17 -20.25 -3.25 15.56
N ASN A 18 -19.46 -3.67 16.55
CA ASN A 18 -19.03 -5.05 16.76
C ASN A 18 -18.31 -5.69 15.54
N ILE A 19 -17.60 -4.88 14.76
CA ILE A 19 -16.80 -5.31 13.61
C ILE A 19 -15.35 -5.55 14.06
N THR A 20 -14.84 -6.76 13.82
CA THR A 20 -13.44 -7.10 14.13
C THR A 20 -12.49 -6.51 13.09
N VAL A 21 -11.48 -5.78 13.53
CA VAL A 21 -10.45 -5.18 12.67
C VAL A 21 -9.13 -5.93 12.84
N LYS A 22 -8.51 -6.34 11.72
CA LYS A 22 -7.17 -6.93 11.68
C LYS A 22 -6.25 -6.06 10.84
N GLU A 23 -5.11 -5.67 11.39
CA GLU A 23 -4.11 -4.86 10.70
C GLU A 23 -2.73 -5.49 10.81
N PHE A 24 -1.97 -5.35 9.73
CA PHE A 24 -0.62 -5.90 9.61
C PHE A 24 0.30 -4.87 8.95
N VAL A 25 1.55 -4.81 9.40
CA VAL A 25 2.56 -3.94 8.80
C VAL A 25 3.18 -4.67 7.60
N SER A 26 3.00 -4.12 6.40
CA SER A 26 3.58 -4.64 5.16
C SER A 26 4.18 -3.56 4.25
N HIS A 27 3.97 -2.27 4.57
CA HIS A 27 4.45 -1.16 3.76
C HIS A 27 5.92 -0.77 4.08
N THR A 28 6.45 -1.25 5.19
CA THR A 28 7.82 -1.00 5.63
C THR A 28 8.52 -2.33 5.91
N LEU A 29 9.85 -2.35 5.74
CA LEU A 29 10.67 -3.54 6.01
C LEU A 29 10.64 -3.95 7.48
N TRP A 30 10.62 -2.97 8.40
CA TRP A 30 10.43 -3.19 9.83
C TRP A 30 9.23 -2.41 10.32
N ASP A 31 8.64 -2.85 11.43
CA ASP A 31 7.63 -2.07 12.14
C ASP A 31 8.27 -0.81 12.74
N PRO A 32 7.87 0.40 12.31
CA PRO A 32 8.44 1.64 12.83
C PRO A 32 8.29 1.79 14.35
N GLU A 33 7.23 1.24 14.94
CA GLU A 33 7.01 1.28 16.39
C GLU A 33 8.07 0.43 17.11
N VAL A 34 8.39 -0.75 16.58
CA VAL A 34 9.46 -1.61 17.10
C VAL A 34 10.82 -0.91 16.98
N VAL A 35 11.07 -0.22 15.86
CA VAL A 35 12.30 0.58 15.68
C VAL A 35 12.41 1.69 16.73
N ILE A 36 11.33 2.44 16.97
CA ILE A 36 11.31 3.53 17.95
C ILE A 36 11.50 2.99 19.37
N GLN A 37 10.80 1.90 19.73
CA GLN A 37 10.92 1.26 21.04
C GLN A 37 12.35 0.74 21.30
N THR A 38 12.95 0.09 20.30
CA THR A 38 14.33 -0.41 20.36
C THR A 38 15.34 0.72 20.56
N ASN A 39 15.06 1.91 20.03
CA ASN A 39 15.89 3.11 20.21
C ASN A 39 15.50 3.95 21.45
N GLY A 40 14.92 3.32 22.47
CA GLY A 40 14.59 3.98 23.74
C GLY A 40 13.38 4.90 23.67
N ASN A 41 12.35 4.54 22.88
CA ASN A 41 11.13 5.32 22.64
C ASN A 41 11.36 6.68 21.95
N VAL A 42 12.51 6.85 21.29
CA VAL A 42 12.84 8.02 20.49
C VAL A 42 13.16 7.55 19.07
N PRO A 43 12.63 8.17 18.01
CA PRO A 43 13.00 7.80 16.65
C PRO A 43 14.49 8.05 16.39
N PRO A 44 15.19 7.16 15.68
CA PRO A 44 16.58 7.40 15.27
C PRO A 44 16.69 8.68 14.44
N LEU A 45 17.46 9.66 14.91
CA LEU A 45 17.61 10.97 14.26
C LEU A 45 18.74 11.02 13.22
N THR A 46 19.54 9.95 13.13
CA THR A 46 20.61 9.83 12.13
C THR A 46 20.52 8.47 11.46
N TYR A 47 20.95 8.40 10.21
CA TYR A 47 20.97 7.14 9.46
C TYR A 47 21.88 6.09 10.13
N LYS A 48 23.02 6.52 10.69
CA LYS A 48 23.92 5.64 11.45
C LYS A 48 23.24 5.03 12.68
N MET A 49 22.48 5.84 13.42
CA MET A 49 21.69 5.34 14.55
C MET A 49 20.63 4.35 14.06
N TYR A 50 19.90 4.69 12.99
CA TYR A 50 18.91 3.79 12.41
C TYR A 50 19.50 2.43 12.03
N LEU A 51 20.66 2.41 11.35
CA LEU A 51 21.36 1.17 11.00
C LEU A 51 21.73 0.35 12.24
N HIS A 52 22.21 1.00 13.31
CA HIS A 52 22.49 0.31 14.57
C HIS A 52 21.20 -0.27 15.17
N THR A 53 20.12 0.51 15.26
CA THR A 53 18.84 0.06 15.79
C THR A 53 18.28 -1.15 15.03
N VAL A 54 18.22 -1.11 13.69
CA VAL A 54 17.70 -2.24 12.90
C VAL A 54 18.63 -3.45 12.95
N SER A 55 19.94 -3.25 13.14
CA SER A 55 20.87 -4.37 13.35
C SER A 55 20.58 -5.12 14.66
N CYS A 56 20.10 -4.42 15.70
CA CYS A 56 19.66 -5.03 16.95
C CYS A 56 18.33 -5.79 16.81
N ILE A 57 17.43 -5.31 15.93
CA ILE A 57 16.15 -5.98 15.64
C ILE A 57 16.36 -7.24 14.80
N GLY A 58 17.30 -7.19 13.86
CA GLY A 58 17.60 -8.27 12.92
C GLY A 58 17.00 -8.05 11.54
N LEU A 59 17.02 -9.10 10.71
CA LEU A 59 16.54 -9.04 9.34
C LEU A 59 15.03 -8.74 9.29
N PRO A 60 14.56 -8.03 8.24
CA PRO A 60 13.15 -7.75 8.08
C PRO A 60 12.36 -9.04 7.79
N PRO A 61 11.05 -9.09 8.08
CA PRO A 61 10.20 -10.20 7.69
C PRO A 61 10.24 -10.44 6.19
N ARG A 62 10.20 -11.71 5.78
CA ARG A 62 10.11 -12.09 4.38
C ARG A 62 8.71 -11.78 3.83
N PRO A 63 8.58 -11.53 2.50
CA PRO A 63 7.28 -11.43 1.85
C PRO A 63 6.40 -12.63 2.17
N LYS A 64 5.09 -12.39 2.32
CA LYS A 64 4.12 -13.47 2.48
C LYS A 64 3.90 -14.19 1.15
N GLU A 65 3.43 -15.43 1.24
CA GLU A 65 3.05 -16.24 0.08
C GLU A 65 1.86 -15.62 -0.64
N ASP A 66 1.70 -16.00 -1.91
CA ASP A 66 0.58 -15.58 -2.75
C ASP A 66 -0.75 -16.06 -2.15
N ILE A 67 -1.80 -15.26 -2.37
CA ILE A 67 -3.13 -15.56 -1.85
C ILE A 67 -3.71 -16.77 -2.59
N ASP A 68 -4.16 -17.77 -1.84
CA ASP A 68 -4.95 -18.86 -2.39
C ASP A 68 -6.41 -18.45 -2.61
N PHE A 69 -6.73 -18.09 -3.85
CA PHE A 69 -8.07 -17.65 -4.24
C PHE A 69 -9.13 -18.76 -4.17
N ARG A 70 -8.78 -20.04 -4.03
CA ARG A 70 -9.76 -21.15 -3.96
C ARG A 70 -10.71 -21.03 -2.77
N HIS A 71 -10.27 -20.37 -1.71
CA HIS A 71 -11.03 -20.16 -0.48
C HIS A 71 -11.54 -18.72 -0.32
N VAL A 72 -11.37 -17.88 -1.34
CA VAL A 72 -11.80 -16.48 -1.32
C VAL A 72 -13.15 -16.35 -2.00
N THR A 73 -14.17 -15.94 -1.24
CA THR A 73 -15.46 -15.56 -1.80
C THR A 73 -15.55 -14.04 -1.88
N PHE A 74 -15.66 -13.52 -3.10
CA PHE A 74 -15.93 -12.10 -3.31
C PHE A 74 -17.42 -11.83 -3.12
N GLY A 75 -17.76 -10.87 -2.27
CA GLY A 75 -19.14 -10.42 -2.12
C GLY A 75 -19.59 -9.66 -3.36
N THR A 76 -20.80 -9.93 -3.83
CA THR A 76 -21.46 -9.16 -4.88
C THR A 76 -22.51 -8.23 -4.26
N MET A 77 -22.50 -6.96 -4.67
CA MET A 77 -23.48 -5.97 -4.25
C MET A 77 -24.69 -5.99 -5.19
N SER A 78 -25.92 -5.93 -4.65
CA SER A 78 -27.13 -5.86 -5.50
C SER A 78 -27.17 -4.56 -6.30
N GLU A 79 -27.74 -4.58 -7.51
CA GLU A 79 -27.86 -3.38 -8.34
C GLU A 79 -28.64 -2.25 -7.66
N SER A 80 -29.62 -2.60 -6.82
CA SER A 80 -30.38 -1.63 -6.04
C SER A 80 -29.49 -0.85 -5.08
N LEU A 81 -28.64 -1.56 -4.34
CA LEU A 81 -27.72 -0.97 -3.37
C LEU A 81 -26.61 -0.19 -4.07
N GLN A 82 -26.11 -0.69 -5.21
CA GLN A 82 -25.12 0.03 -6.02
C GLN A 82 -25.64 1.40 -6.48
N ARG A 83 -26.92 1.48 -6.87
CA ARG A 83 -27.57 2.75 -7.25
C ARG A 83 -27.75 3.68 -6.06
N GLU A 84 -28.17 3.15 -4.91
CA GLU A 84 -28.36 3.92 -3.68
C GLU A 84 -27.06 4.58 -3.21
N VAL A 85 -25.93 3.85 -3.27
CA VAL A 85 -24.61 4.37 -2.84
C VAL A 85 -23.86 5.11 -3.95
N SER A 86 -24.49 5.32 -5.12
CA SER A 86 -23.85 5.96 -6.28
C SER A 86 -22.50 5.33 -6.64
N LEU A 87 -22.44 3.99 -6.65
CA LEU A 87 -21.21 3.26 -6.92
C LEU A 87 -20.71 3.53 -8.35
N PHE A 88 -19.44 3.93 -8.48
CA PHE A 88 -18.78 4.00 -9.78
C PHE A 88 -18.72 2.61 -10.41
N GLN A 89 -19.29 2.47 -11.61
CA GLN A 89 -19.34 1.21 -12.35
C GLN A 89 -17.99 0.86 -13.01
N THR A 90 -17.13 1.85 -13.18
CA THR A 90 -15.79 1.72 -13.77
C THR A 90 -14.79 2.56 -13.00
N VAL A 91 -13.50 2.26 -13.18
CA VAL A 91 -12.42 3.09 -12.64
C VAL A 91 -12.56 4.51 -13.23
N PRO A 92 -12.63 5.55 -12.38
CA PRO A 92 -12.85 6.90 -12.88
C PRO A 92 -11.65 7.38 -13.68
N LYS A 93 -11.93 8.09 -14.78
CA LYS A 93 -10.91 8.67 -15.64
C LYS A 93 -10.49 10.06 -15.15
N PRO A 94 -9.26 10.52 -15.46
CA PRO A 94 -8.78 11.85 -15.07
C PRO A 94 -9.72 13.00 -15.48
N GLU A 95 -10.37 12.90 -16.64
CA GLU A 95 -11.25 13.94 -17.16
C GLU A 95 -12.46 14.17 -16.25
N GLN A 96 -12.91 13.14 -15.52
CA GLN A 96 -13.98 13.26 -14.52
C GLN A 96 -13.59 14.09 -13.30
N PHE A 97 -12.28 14.29 -13.09
CA PHE A 97 -11.72 15.18 -12.07
C PHE A 97 -11.27 16.51 -12.67
N HIS A 98 -11.69 16.83 -13.89
CA HIS A 98 -11.25 18.00 -14.66
C HIS A 98 -9.72 18.05 -14.82
N LYS A 99 -9.10 16.87 -14.99
CA LYS A 99 -7.67 16.74 -15.29
C LYS A 99 -7.52 16.31 -16.74
N TYR A 100 -6.74 17.09 -17.48
CA TYR A 100 -6.49 16.88 -18.90
C TYR A 100 -4.97 16.88 -19.16
N PRO A 101 -4.50 16.21 -20.22
CA PRO A 101 -3.11 16.29 -20.63
C PRO A 101 -2.67 17.73 -20.86
N GLU A 102 -1.42 18.05 -20.53
CA GLU A 102 -0.84 19.38 -20.75
C GLU A 102 -0.58 19.69 -22.24
N MET A 103 -0.61 18.68 -23.11
CA MET A 103 -0.42 18.83 -24.56
C MET A 103 -1.70 18.47 -25.31
N ASP A 104 -2.18 19.42 -26.14
CA ASP A 104 -3.41 19.27 -26.93
C ASP A 104 -3.26 18.31 -28.13
N PHE A 105 -2.01 18.02 -28.56
CA PHE A 105 -1.72 17.19 -29.73
C PHE A 105 -0.56 16.22 -29.44
N GLY A 106 -0.88 15.08 -28.84
CA GLY A 106 0.05 13.96 -28.68
C GLY A 106 -0.38 13.00 -27.58
N ASP A 107 0.01 11.73 -27.69
CA ASP A 107 -0.16 10.77 -26.60
C ASP A 107 0.57 11.29 -25.35
N PRO A 108 -0.06 11.25 -24.17
CA PRO A 108 0.61 11.66 -22.94
C PRO A 108 1.89 10.83 -22.78
N LEU A 109 3.03 11.49 -22.61
CA LEU A 109 4.32 10.83 -22.41
C LEU A 109 4.39 10.20 -21.00
N ILE A 110 3.61 9.15 -20.78
CA ILE A 110 3.60 8.40 -19.53
C ILE A 110 4.83 7.48 -19.55
N ARG A 111 5.93 7.96 -18.96
CA ARG A 111 7.16 7.15 -18.83
C ARG A 111 7.05 6.03 -17.80
N TRP A 112 6.12 6.19 -16.86
CA TRP A 112 5.91 5.26 -15.74
C TRP A 112 4.45 4.87 -15.66
N LEU A 113 4.14 3.70 -16.21
CA LEU A 113 2.84 3.08 -16.04
C LEU A 113 2.70 2.58 -14.60
N GLY A 114 1.57 2.93 -13.97
CA GLY A 114 1.24 2.45 -12.63
C GLY A 114 0.63 1.05 -12.67
N GLY A 115 0.74 0.33 -11.56
CA GLY A 115 0.15 -1.01 -11.39
C GLY A 115 1.13 -2.03 -10.83
N GLU A 116 0.60 -3.05 -10.16
CA GLU A 116 1.39 -4.15 -9.59
C GLU A 116 2.13 -4.94 -10.67
N THR A 117 1.44 -5.27 -11.77
CA THR A 117 2.03 -6.00 -12.91
C THR A 117 3.26 -5.30 -13.47
N GLU A 118 3.17 -3.99 -13.73
CA GLU A 118 4.29 -3.18 -14.24
C GLU A 118 5.43 -3.10 -13.23
N ALA A 119 5.12 -2.99 -11.93
CA ALA A 119 6.12 -2.99 -10.88
C ALA A 119 6.90 -4.32 -10.82
N LEU A 120 6.21 -5.46 -10.95
CA LEU A 120 6.84 -6.79 -10.97
C LEU A 120 7.71 -7.01 -12.21
N ILE A 121 7.26 -6.57 -13.38
CA ILE A 121 8.06 -6.63 -14.62
C ILE A 121 9.38 -5.88 -14.41
N LYS A 122 9.31 -4.62 -13.95
CA LYS A 122 10.49 -3.79 -13.72
C LYS A 122 11.41 -4.33 -12.64
N LEU A 123 10.86 -4.95 -11.59
CA LEU A 123 11.64 -5.62 -10.56
C LEU A 123 12.44 -6.78 -11.16
N ASN A 124 11.81 -7.63 -11.96
CA ASN A 124 12.47 -8.77 -12.60
C ASN A 124 13.56 -8.31 -13.59
N GLU A 125 13.26 -7.30 -14.42
CA GLU A 125 14.26 -6.68 -15.32
C GLU A 125 15.48 -6.20 -14.54
N ARG A 126 15.26 -5.53 -13.41
CA ARG A 126 16.35 -5.03 -12.57
C ARG A 126 17.19 -6.15 -11.97
N LEU A 127 16.56 -7.23 -11.50
CA LEU A 127 17.26 -8.37 -10.92
C LEU A 127 18.09 -9.12 -11.97
N SER A 128 17.58 -9.28 -13.19
CA SER A 128 18.33 -9.93 -14.29
C SER A 128 19.61 -9.17 -14.64
N GLN A 129 19.58 -7.84 -14.69
CA GLN A 129 20.77 -7.01 -14.97
C GLN A 129 21.86 -7.12 -13.89
N VAL A 130 21.47 -7.38 -12.64
CA VAL A 130 22.42 -7.55 -11.53
C VAL A 130 23.12 -8.91 -11.61
N ASN A 131 22.47 -9.92 -12.18
CA ASN A 131 23.05 -11.27 -12.30
C ASN A 131 23.98 -11.42 -13.52
N GLU A 132 23.95 -10.48 -14.47
CA GLU A 132 24.82 -10.46 -15.65
C GLU A 132 26.14 -9.69 -15.44
N ASN A 133 26.30 -9.00 -14.30
CA ASN A 133 27.52 -8.30 -13.90
C ASN A 133 28.22 -9.01 -12.73
#